data_AF-A0AAV4JLI1-F1
#
_entry.id   AF-A0AAV4JLI1-F1
#
_cell.length_a   1.000
_cell.length_b   1.000
_cell.length_c   1.000
_cell.angle_alpha   90.00
_cell.angle_beta   90.00
_cell.angle_gamma   90.00
#
_symmetry.space_group_name_H-M   'P 1'
#
loop_
_entity.id
_entity.type
_entity.pdbx_description
1 polymer ?
#
loop_
_entity_poly.entity_id
_entity_poly.type
_entity_poly.pdbx_seq_one_letter_code
_entity_poly.pdbx_strand_id
1 'polypeptide(L)'
;MALSDTVTLLDCSAGHRAVSLSTFKREWKKYCPEIMVSKPSTELCWLCEDSNTKIQRSTNMATKVKQHLIENQSNHLTAVTTERSLYNECVRQAKETINVE
;
A
#
# COMPACT_ATOMS: atom_id res chain seq x y z
N MET A 1 -9.61 3.12 -14.73
CA MET A 1 -8.46 2.34 -15.21
C MET A 1 -8.53 0.97 -14.58
N ALA A 2 -9.06 -0.01 -15.31
CA ALA A 2 -9.14 -1.39 -14.88
C ALA A 2 -7.74 -2.00 -14.98
N LEU A 3 -7.15 -2.38 -13.85
CA LEU A 3 -6.01 -3.28 -13.86
C LEU A 3 -6.56 -4.64 -14.30
N SER A 4 -6.25 -4.99 -15.54
CA SER A 4 -6.52 -6.27 -16.15
C SER A 4 -5.84 -7.36 -15.31
N ASP A 5 -6.61 -8.09 -14.52
CA ASP A 5 -6.21 -9.31 -13.80
C ASP A 5 -5.97 -10.49 -14.78
N THR A 6 -5.33 -10.23 -15.92
CA THR A 6 -4.97 -11.28 -16.87
C THR A 6 -3.54 -11.71 -16.58
N VAL A 7 -3.38 -12.51 -15.52
CA VAL A 7 -2.20 -13.39 -15.43
C VAL A 7 -2.36 -14.40 -16.55
N THR A 8 -1.62 -14.20 -17.63
CA THR A 8 -1.53 -15.10 -18.77
C THR A 8 -1.31 -16.52 -18.24
N LEU A 9 -2.27 -17.40 -18.54
CA LEU A 9 -2.27 -18.79 -18.11
C LEU A 9 -0.95 -19.44 -18.50
N LEU A 10 -0.20 -19.89 -17.49
CA LEU A 10 0.83 -20.91 -17.62
C LEU A 10 0.21 -22.09 -18.37
N ASP A 11 0.81 -22.44 -19.51
CA ASP A 11 0.52 -23.65 -20.27
C ASP A 11 0.55 -24.85 -19.32
N CYS A 12 -0.64 -25.37 -19.00
CA CYS A 12 -0.77 -26.58 -18.21
C CYS A 12 -0.45 -27.75 -19.13
N SER A 13 0.84 -28.12 -19.19
CA SER A 13 1.27 -29.38 -19.80
C SER A 13 0.35 -30.52 -19.34
N ALA A 14 0.04 -31.44 -20.25
CA ALA A 14 -0.86 -32.57 -20.02
C ALA A 14 -0.67 -33.20 -18.63
N GLY A 15 -1.69 -33.06 -17.75
CA GLY A 15 -1.69 -33.59 -16.40
C GLY A 15 -2.02 -32.60 -15.28
N HIS A 16 -1.94 -31.29 -15.52
CA HIS A 16 -2.26 -30.27 -14.51
C HIS A 16 -3.63 -29.62 -14.71
N ARG A 17 -4.38 -29.44 -13.62
CA ARG A 17 -5.68 -28.75 -13.61
C ARG A 17 -5.48 -27.28 -13.23
N ALA A 18 -5.88 -26.37 -14.13
CA ALA A 18 -5.95 -24.95 -13.79
C ALA A 18 -6.92 -24.71 -12.62
N VAL A 19 -6.52 -23.86 -11.67
CA VAL A 19 -7.34 -23.50 -10.50
C VAL A 19 -7.43 -21.98 -10.38
N SER A 20 -8.48 -21.50 -9.71
CA SER A 20 -8.60 -20.07 -9.38
C SER A 20 -7.46 -19.61 -8.46
N LEU A 21 -7.12 -18.32 -8.51
CA LEU A 21 -6.13 -17.71 -7.61
C LEU A 21 -6.44 -17.98 -6.13
N SER A 22 -7.72 -17.94 -5.75
CA SER A 22 -8.17 -18.25 -4.39
C SER A 22 -7.89 -19.70 -3.98
N THR A 23 -8.11 -20.64 -4.89
CA THR A 23 -7.82 -22.07 -4.66
C THR A 23 -6.31 -22.29 -4.56
N PHE A 24 -5.53 -21.70 -5.47
CA PHE A 24 -4.07 -21.75 -5.40
C PHE A 24 -3.54 -21.21 -4.07
N LYS A 25 -3.95 -20.01 -3.66
CA LYS A 25 -3.51 -19.39 -2.39
C LYS A 25 -3.85 -20.24 -1.18
N ARG A 26 -5.03 -20.88 -1.18
CA ARG A 26 -5.46 -21.78 -0.10
C ARG A 26 -4.57 -23.00 -0.01
N GLU A 27 -4.29 -23.67 -1.13
CA GLU A 27 -3.42 -24.85 -1.13
C GLU A 27 -1.96 -24.47 -0.82
N TRP A 28 -1.47 -23.37 -1.40
CA TRP A 28 -0.13 -22.83 -1.11
C TRP A 28 0.09 -22.60 0.39
N LYS A 29 -0.88 -21.99 1.08
CA LYS A 29 -0.78 -21.72 2.53
C LYS A 29 -0.69 -23.00 3.38
N LYS A 30 -1.22 -24.13 2.90
CA LYS A 30 -1.11 -25.42 3.62
C LYS A 30 0.31 -25.97 3.61
N TYR A 31 1.02 -25.82 2.49
CA TYR A 31 2.36 -26.38 2.30
C TYR A 31 3.48 -25.38 2.64
N CYS A 32 3.24 -24.08 2.44
CA CYS A 32 4.21 -23.00 2.64
C CYS A 32 3.62 -21.91 3.55
N PRO A 33 3.30 -22.19 4.83
CA PRO A 33 2.67 -21.21 5.72
C PRO A 33 3.57 -20.00 6.03
N GLU A 34 4.89 -20.20 6.00
CA GLU A 34 5.92 -19.16 6.21
C GLU A 34 6.02 -18.17 5.03
N ILE A 35 5.62 -18.60 3.83
CA ILE A 35 5.77 -17.80 2.61
C ILE A 35 4.45 -17.09 2.32
N MET A 36 4.35 -15.86 2.82
CA MET A 36 3.22 -14.99 2.51
C MET A 36 3.42 -14.27 1.18
N VAL A 37 2.46 -14.41 0.27
CA VAL A 37 2.34 -13.54 -0.90
C VAL A 37 1.82 -12.19 -0.40
N SER A 38 2.73 -11.29 -0.02
CA SER A 38 2.37 -9.93 0.36
C SER A 38 1.86 -9.17 -0.87
N LYS A 39 0.99 -8.19 -0.64
CA LYS A 39 0.74 -7.18 -1.66
C LYS A 39 2.07 -6.47 -1.95
N PRO A 40 2.25 -5.94 -3.18
CA PRO A 40 3.33 -4.99 -3.43
C PRO A 40 3.33 -3.95 -2.31
N SER A 41 4.50 -3.63 -1.76
CA SER A 41 4.61 -2.55 -0.78
C SER A 41 4.01 -1.31 -1.39
N THR A 42 2.97 -0.78 -0.77
CA THR A 42 2.47 0.54 -1.14
C THR A 42 3.52 1.55 -0.69
N GLU A 43 3.77 2.60 -1.48
CA GLU A 43 4.61 3.75 -1.07
C GLU A 43 3.96 4.58 0.06
N LEU A 44 3.00 4.00 0.77
CA LEU A 44 2.19 4.64 1.79
C LEU A 44 2.57 4.09 3.16
N CYS A 45 2.64 4.96 4.16
CA CYS A 45 2.72 4.53 5.55
C CYS A 45 1.40 3.85 5.96
N TRP A 46 1.45 3.07 7.04
CA TRP A 46 0.29 2.36 7.57
C TRP A 46 -0.91 3.27 7.88
N LEU A 47 -0.68 4.50 8.37
CA LEU A 47 -1.75 5.47 8.65
C LEU A 47 -2.44 5.96 7.36
N CYS A 48 -1.66 6.27 6.31
CA CYS A 48 -2.20 6.63 5.00
C CYS A 48 -2.99 5.48 4.38
N GLU A 49 -2.50 4.24 4.51
CA GLU A 49 -3.21 3.05 3.99
C GLU A 49 -4.54 2.82 4.73
N ASP A 50 -4.53 2.92 6.06
CA ASP A 50 -5.73 2.73 6.89
C ASP A 50 -6.77 3.83 6.64
N SER A 51 -6.35 5.10 6.63
CA SER A 51 -7.24 6.23 6.35
C SER A 51 -7.83 6.16 4.94
N ASN A 52 -7.03 5.82 3.92
CA ASN A 52 -7.53 5.61 2.56
C ASN A 52 -8.56 4.47 2.54
N THR A 53 -8.29 3.37 3.22
CA THR A 53 -9.23 2.24 3.32
C THR A 53 -10.54 2.66 3.98
N LYS A 54 -10.49 3.42 5.07
CA LYS A 54 -11.66 3.93 5.79
C LYS A 54 -12.47 4.89 4.91
N ILE A 55 -11.82 5.82 4.22
CA ILE A 55 -12.47 6.76 3.29
C ILE A 55 -13.17 6.00 2.17
N GLN A 56 -12.50 5.05 1.51
CA GLN A 56 -13.07 4.23 0.42
C GLN A 56 -14.28 3.40 0.88
N ARG A 57 -14.28 2.93 2.13
CA ARG A 57 -15.38 2.13 2.70
C ARG A 57 -16.50 2.97 3.34
N SER A 58 -16.36 4.29 3.39
CA SER A 58 -17.29 5.18 4.08
C SER A 58 -18.53 5.58 3.27
N THR A 59 -18.75 5.05 2.06
CA THR A 59 -19.81 5.47 1.12
C THR A 59 -21.19 5.58 1.75
N ASN A 60 -21.56 4.63 2.63
CA ASN A 60 -22.86 4.59 3.30
C ASN A 60 -22.88 5.26 4.68
N MET A 61 -21.80 5.89 5.10
CA MET A 61 -21.72 6.61 6.37
C MET A 61 -22.25 8.04 6.26
N ALA A 62 -22.67 8.59 7.40
CA ALA A 62 -23.12 9.97 7.50
C ALA A 62 -22.04 10.98 7.07
N THR A 63 -22.45 12.11 6.50
CA THR A 63 -21.54 13.16 6.00
C THR A 63 -20.54 13.63 7.05
N LYS A 64 -20.98 13.79 8.31
CA LYS A 64 -20.10 14.18 9.42
C LYS A 64 -18.96 13.19 9.66
N VAL A 65 -19.23 11.88 9.51
CA VAL A 65 -18.20 10.84 9.64
C VAL A 65 -17.21 10.91 8.49
N LYS A 66 -17.70 11.08 7.25
CA LYS A 66 -16.85 11.25 6.07
C LYS A 66 -15.94 12.48 6.20
N GLN A 67 -16.50 13.60 6.65
CA GLN A 67 -15.75 14.82 6.89
C GLN A 67 -14.62 14.60 7.90
N HIS A 68 -14.89 13.92 9.01
CA HIS A 68 -13.88 13.62 10.01
C HIS A 68 -12.77 12.70 9.48
N LEU A 69 -13.11 11.70 8.66
CA LEU A 69 -12.12 10.83 8.02
C LEU A 69 -11.19 11.62 7.08
N ILE A 70 -11.75 12.55 6.30
CA ILE A 70 -10.98 13.42 5.40
C ILE A 70 -10.08 14.37 6.21
N GLU A 71 -10.62 14.98 7.27
CA GLU A 71 -9.86 15.87 8.15
C GLU A 71 -8.68 15.16 8.80
N ASN A 72 -8.88 13.95 9.32
CA ASN A 72 -7.80 13.15 9.90
C ASN A 72 -6.70 12.82 8.88
N GLN A 73 -7.08 12.43 7.66
CA GLN A 73 -6.12 12.17 6.59
C GLN A 73 -5.36 13.45 6.21
N SER A 74 -6.06 14.59 6.11
CA SER A 74 -5.44 15.88 5.80
C SER A 74 -4.41 16.28 6.87
N ASN A 75 -4.77 16.16 8.15
CA ASN A 75 -3.87 16.48 9.26
C ASN A 75 -2.62 15.62 9.25
N HIS A 76 -2.78 14.32 8.97
CA HIS A 76 -1.64 13.41 8.83
C HIS A 76 -0.74 13.82 7.66
N LEU A 77 -1.31 14.12 6.49
CA LEU A 77 -0.55 14.57 5.32
C LEU A 77 0.24 15.86 5.59
N THR A 78 -0.36 16.82 6.31
CA THR A 78 0.35 18.03 6.74
C THR A 78 1.55 17.67 7.62
N ALA A 79 1.36 16.86 8.65
CA ALA A 79 2.43 16.47 9.57
C ALA A 79 3.61 15.80 8.85
N VAL A 80 3.36 14.77 8.04
CA VAL A 80 4.42 14.05 7.32
C VAL A 80 5.12 14.91 6.27
N THR A 81 4.40 15.88 5.68
CA THR A 81 4.99 16.83 4.73
C THR A 81 5.94 17.78 5.45
N THR A 82 5.55 18.29 6.62
CA THR A 82 6.41 19.12 7.47
C THR A 82 7.65 18.36 7.90
N GLU A 83 7.50 17.15 8.44
CA GLU A 83 8.62 16.30 8.86
C GLU A 83 9.60 16.02 7.72
N ARG A 84 9.07 15.64 6.54
CA ARG A 84 9.90 15.38 5.36
C ARG A 84 10.64 16.63 4.89
N SER A 85 10.00 17.79 4.95
CA SER A 85 10.62 19.07 4.58
C SER A 85 11.78 19.41 5.52
N LEU A 86 11.58 19.26 6.83
CA LEU A 86 12.63 19.45 7.83
C LEU A 86 13.80 18.49 7.64
N TYR A 87 13.50 17.20 7.43
CA TYR A 87 14.53 16.19 7.18
C TYR A 87 15.36 16.53 5.94
N ASN A 88 14.70 16.86 4.82
CA ASN A 88 15.38 17.22 3.58
C ASN A 88 16.26 18.46 3.75
N GLU A 89 15.80 19.44 4.52
CA GLU A 89 16.57 20.64 4.84
C GLU A 89 17.82 20.31 5.67
N CYS A 90 17.69 19.48 6.71
CA CYS A 90 18.84 19.01 7.49
C CYS A 90 19.84 18.25 6.61
N VAL A 91 19.36 17.38 5.71
CA VAL A 91 20.22 16.65 4.76
C VAL A 91 20.93 17.61 3.81
N ARG A 92 20.25 18.65 3.32
CA ARG A 92 20.84 19.69 2.47
C ARG A 92 21.97 20.40 3.20
N GLN A 93 21.72 20.88 4.42
CA GLN A 93 22.72 21.57 5.25
C GLN A 93 23.93 20.68 5.59
N ALA A 94 23.69 19.40 5.90
CA ALA A 94 24.77 18.46 6.18
C ALA A 94 25.65 18.22 4.95
N LYS A 95 25.06 18.07 3.76
CA LYS A 95 25.80 17.93 2.50
C LYS A 95 26.62 19.17 2.18
N GLU A 96 26.07 20.35 2.42
CA GLU A 96 26.79 21.61 2.24
C GLU A 96 28.00 21.68 3.17
N THR A 97 27.83 21.33 4.45
CA THR A 97 28.91 21.31 5.44
C THR A 97 30.04 20.34 5.06
N ILE A 98 29.70 19.16 4.53
CA ILE A 98 30.67 18.14 4.10
C ILE A 98 31.39 18.55 2.80
N ASN A 99 30.73 19.28 1.91
CA ASN A 99 31.31 19.74 0.65
C ASN A 99 32.08 21.06 0.77
N VAL A 100 32.24 21.63 1.97
CA VAL A 100 33.20 22.72 2.23
C VAL A 100 34.56 22.11 2.58
N GLU A 101 35.24 21.54 1.59
CA GLU A 101 36.70 21.30 1.56
C GLU A 101 37.27 21.74 0.20
#